data_AF-A0A5S3RFF8-F1
#
_entry.id   AF-A0A5S3RFF8-F1
#
_cell.length_a   1.000
_cell.length_b   1.000
_cell.length_c   1.000
_cell.angle_alpha   90.00
_cell.angle_beta   90.00
_cell.angle_gamma   90.00
#
_symmetry.space_group_name_H-M   'P 1'
#
loop_
_entity.id
_entity.type
_entity.pdbx_description
1 polymer ?
#
loop_
_entity_poly.entity_id
_entity_poly.type
_entity_poly.pdbx_seq_one_letter_code
_entity_poly.pdbx_strand_id
1 'polypeptide(L)'
;MTLSKLVTLLFLLLFQISNAVAFEDETANITATLNHYISGTANNQPEEIKKAFHPDAMLILEKSDQAMWQVPLKEYLSWYKGSKKDTGRRAKILNISVNDHLAQAKIRIDILKSNVQYIDHLLLKKIAGTWQIISKSAQQTTLTSEQVTNLGRRVLIVASSKAFHGDSQLPAGTSFQELLSAYDVFTQAGLIVDFVSTQGGALNLSYINTSNGEHKKYLYQPDYMYALSNTMRPAEIDPSQYAAIYYVGGSNAMYEVAENLTLQRIAMHIYEQNQGVVAAVCHGTAGIVNLRLKNGEYLIKGKQITGYPTAFENPDRAYFKHFPFQIQPKVEELGGSFEYGERNESFIKVDSRIVTGQNYQSSLAVASTVLTLL
;
A
#
# COMPACT_ATOMS: atom_id res chain seq x y z
N MET A 1 1.66 -34.32 25.50
CA MET A 1 2.81 -34.02 24.62
C MET A 1 4.08 -34.23 25.44
N THR A 2 5.06 -35.01 24.97
CA THR A 2 6.27 -35.31 25.77
C THR A 2 7.21 -34.09 25.82
N LEU A 3 7.95 -33.91 26.93
CA LEU A 3 8.85 -32.76 27.15
C LEU A 3 9.86 -32.57 26.00
N SER A 4 10.35 -33.67 25.41
CA SER A 4 11.22 -33.66 24.23
C SER A 4 10.55 -33.06 22.99
N LYS A 5 9.27 -33.35 22.71
CA LYS A 5 8.54 -32.74 21.59
C LYS A 5 8.27 -31.25 21.82
N LEU A 6 8.08 -30.83 23.07
CA LEU A 6 7.91 -29.41 23.43
C LEU A 6 9.20 -28.62 23.23
N VAL A 7 10.36 -29.19 23.59
CA VAL A 7 11.67 -28.57 23.37
C VAL A 7 12.01 -28.45 21.88
N THR A 8 11.82 -29.50 21.09
CA THR A 8 12.06 -29.43 19.64
C THR A 8 11.14 -28.44 18.94
N LEU A 9 9.86 -28.37 19.34
CA LEU A 9 8.91 -27.39 18.79
C LEU A 9 9.29 -25.95 19.18
N LEU A 10 9.77 -25.74 20.41
CA LEU A 10 10.26 -24.44 20.87
C LEU A 10 11.52 -23.99 20.11
N PHE A 11 12.48 -24.89 19.86
CA PHE A 11 13.67 -24.59 19.06
C PHE A 11 13.33 -24.25 17.59
N LEU A 12 12.39 -25.00 16.99
CA LEU A 12 11.90 -24.69 15.63
C LEU A 12 11.20 -23.33 15.57
N LEU A 13 10.38 -23.00 16.57
CA LEU A 13 9.69 -21.70 16.66
C LEU A 13 10.71 -20.56 16.83
N LEU A 14 11.69 -20.71 17.73
CA LEU A 14 12.74 -19.73 17.95
C LEU A 14 13.60 -19.50 16.69
N PHE A 15 13.92 -20.57 15.95
CA PHE A 15 14.69 -20.49 14.71
C PHE A 15 13.91 -19.79 13.58
N GLN A 16 12.60 -20.01 13.48
CA GLN A 16 11.78 -19.29 12.50
C GLN A 16 11.62 -17.81 12.85
N ILE A 17 11.47 -17.47 14.13
CA ILE A 17 11.41 -16.08 14.59
C ILE A 17 12.74 -15.37 14.30
N SER A 18 13.89 -16.00 14.57
CA SER A 18 15.21 -15.38 14.29
C SER A 18 15.44 -15.11 12.81
N ASN A 19 15.01 -16.01 11.92
CA ASN A 19 15.16 -15.82 10.47
C ASN A 19 14.22 -14.73 9.93
N ALA A 20 12.98 -14.64 10.46
CA ALA A 20 12.05 -13.59 10.07
C ALA A 20 12.56 -12.20 10.49
N VAL A 21 13.05 -12.07 11.73
CA VAL A 21 13.63 -10.82 12.25
C VAL A 21 14.88 -10.43 11.45
N ALA A 22 15.78 -11.38 11.17
CA ALA A 22 16.97 -11.12 10.36
C ALA A 22 16.61 -10.69 8.92
N PHE A 23 15.59 -11.30 8.31
CA PHE A 23 15.13 -10.91 6.97
C PHE A 23 14.51 -9.51 6.95
N GLU A 24 13.73 -9.16 7.97
CA GLU A 24 13.14 -7.82 8.14
C GLU A 24 14.26 -6.77 8.30
N ASP A 25 15.29 -7.08 9.09
CA ASP A 25 16.47 -6.23 9.26
C ASP A 25 17.25 -6.05 7.94
N GLU A 26 17.45 -7.11 7.14
CA GLU A 26 18.10 -6.98 5.83
C GLU A 26 17.28 -6.12 4.87
N THR A 27 15.97 -6.33 4.81
CA THR A 27 15.07 -5.56 3.93
C THR A 27 15.04 -4.08 4.32
N ALA A 28 15.06 -3.77 5.61
CA ALA A 28 15.17 -2.40 6.11
C ALA A 28 16.51 -1.75 5.71
N ASN A 29 17.63 -2.47 5.83
CA ASN A 29 18.95 -1.99 5.44
C ASN A 29 19.09 -1.77 3.91
N ILE A 30 18.52 -2.68 3.12
CA ILE A 30 18.41 -2.52 1.66
C ILE A 30 17.55 -1.29 1.35
N THR A 31 16.39 -1.14 1.99
CA THR A 31 15.51 0.02 1.80
C THR A 31 16.21 1.33 2.12
N ALA A 32 16.99 1.40 3.20
CA ALA A 32 17.81 2.56 3.53
C ALA A 32 18.83 2.89 2.41
N THR A 33 19.51 1.86 1.89
CA THR A 33 20.43 1.99 0.75
C THR A 33 19.71 2.53 -0.50
N LEU A 34 18.54 1.98 -0.82
CA LEU A 34 17.72 2.43 -1.95
C LEU A 34 17.20 3.86 -1.74
N ASN A 35 16.92 4.27 -0.52
CA ASN A 35 16.47 5.61 -0.19
C ASN A 35 17.56 6.67 -0.44
N HIS A 36 18.85 6.36 -0.26
CA HIS A 36 19.94 7.22 -0.70
C HIS A 36 19.91 7.45 -2.22
N TYR A 37 19.67 6.40 -2.99
CA TYR A 37 19.49 6.50 -4.45
C TYR A 37 18.24 7.32 -4.83
N ILE A 38 17.09 6.99 -4.25
CA ILE A 38 15.81 7.65 -4.52
C ILE A 38 15.89 9.14 -4.17
N SER A 39 16.30 9.47 -2.95
CA SER A 39 16.36 10.85 -2.47
C SER A 39 17.44 11.65 -3.19
N GLY A 40 18.61 11.06 -3.44
CA GLY A 40 19.70 11.70 -4.15
C GLY A 40 19.33 12.06 -5.58
N THR A 41 18.66 11.15 -6.30
CA THR A 41 18.17 11.43 -7.66
C THR A 41 16.98 12.39 -7.69
N ALA A 42 16.09 12.34 -6.70
CA ALA A 42 14.96 13.27 -6.58
C ALA A 42 15.40 14.71 -6.26
N ASN A 43 16.51 14.87 -5.53
CA ASN A 43 16.98 16.17 -5.05
C ASN A 43 18.26 16.67 -5.73
N ASN A 44 18.71 15.99 -6.79
CA ASN A 44 19.91 16.34 -7.54
C ASN A 44 21.20 16.36 -6.69
N GLN A 45 21.37 15.38 -5.80
CA GLN A 45 22.47 15.29 -4.84
C GLN A 45 23.41 14.10 -5.16
N PRO A 46 24.52 14.32 -5.88
CA PRO A 46 25.42 13.24 -6.30
C PRO A 46 26.07 12.50 -5.13
N GLU A 47 26.46 13.19 -4.04
CA GLU A 47 27.04 12.53 -2.87
C GLU A 47 26.04 11.64 -2.13
N GLU A 48 24.74 11.96 -2.20
CA GLU A 48 23.69 11.11 -1.63
C GLU A 48 23.48 9.86 -2.49
N ILE A 49 23.45 10.01 -3.82
CA ILE A 49 23.39 8.87 -4.75
C ILE A 49 24.60 7.95 -4.51
N LYS A 50 25.80 8.52 -4.36
CA LYS A 50 27.04 7.77 -4.15
C LYS A 50 26.99 6.87 -2.92
N LYS A 51 26.29 7.24 -1.84
CA LYS A 51 26.12 6.37 -0.65
C LYS A 51 25.40 5.06 -0.96
N ALA A 52 24.58 5.03 -2.01
CA ALA A 52 23.82 3.85 -2.39
C ALA A 52 24.62 2.85 -3.25
N PHE A 53 25.68 3.29 -3.94
CA PHE A 53 26.36 2.50 -4.97
C PHE A 53 27.76 2.07 -4.54
N HIS A 54 28.16 0.89 -4.99
CA HIS A 54 29.56 0.49 -4.98
C HIS A 54 30.36 1.37 -5.96
N PRO A 55 31.62 1.77 -5.67
CA PRO A 55 32.42 2.62 -6.56
C PRO A 55 32.56 2.10 -7.99
N ASP A 56 32.66 0.77 -8.14
CA ASP A 56 32.77 0.08 -9.43
C ASP A 56 31.41 -0.32 -10.04
N ALA A 57 30.30 0.23 -9.51
CA ALA A 57 28.98 -0.08 -10.03
C ALA A 57 28.83 0.36 -11.49
N MET A 58 28.13 -0.47 -12.25
CA MET A 58 27.87 -0.26 -13.67
C MET A 58 26.37 -0.13 -13.92
N LEU A 59 25.97 0.94 -14.60
CA LEU A 59 24.63 1.05 -15.13
C LEU A 59 24.62 0.49 -16.56
N ILE A 60 23.63 -0.33 -16.86
CA ILE A 60 23.38 -0.92 -18.18
C ILE A 60 22.08 -0.31 -18.69
N LEU A 61 22.19 0.71 -19.52
CA LEU A 61 21.08 1.51 -20.04
C LEU A 61 20.93 1.34 -21.55
N GLU A 62 19.94 1.99 -22.12
CA GLU A 62 19.66 2.01 -23.56
C GLU A 62 19.61 3.44 -24.10
N LYS A 63 20.00 3.60 -25.37
CA LYS A 63 19.79 4.78 -26.21
C LYS A 63 19.15 4.33 -27.52
N SER A 64 18.61 5.28 -28.29
CA SER A 64 17.99 5.01 -29.59
C SER A 64 18.92 4.28 -30.58
N ASP A 65 20.23 4.50 -30.49
CA ASP A 65 21.27 3.94 -31.35
C ASP A 65 22.16 2.89 -30.66
N GLN A 66 21.97 2.67 -29.36
CA GLN A 66 22.81 1.77 -28.56
C GLN A 66 21.97 1.00 -27.53
N ALA A 67 21.67 -0.26 -27.85
CA ALA A 67 20.86 -1.13 -27.00
C ALA A 67 21.53 -1.52 -25.66
N MET A 68 22.88 -1.54 -25.62
CA MET A 68 23.64 -1.79 -24.40
C MET A 68 24.65 -0.66 -24.18
N TRP A 69 24.22 0.35 -23.44
CA TRP A 69 25.05 1.47 -23.02
C TRP A 69 25.53 1.26 -21.59
N GLN A 70 26.82 0.99 -21.45
CA GLN A 70 27.48 0.82 -20.16
C GLN A 70 27.93 2.18 -19.63
N VAL A 71 27.41 2.58 -18.46
CA VAL A 71 27.70 3.86 -17.82
C VAL A 71 28.33 3.62 -16.45
N PRO A 72 29.63 3.91 -16.28
CA PRO A 72 30.28 3.83 -14.97
C PRO A 72 29.64 4.81 -13.98
N LEU A 73 29.62 4.45 -12.69
CA LEU A 73 29.05 5.30 -11.65
C LEU A 73 29.57 6.75 -11.71
N LYS A 74 30.87 6.94 -11.97
CA LYS A 74 31.48 8.28 -12.10
C LYS A 74 30.79 9.13 -13.19
N GLU A 75 30.48 8.52 -14.33
CA GLU A 75 29.75 9.20 -15.41
C GLU A 75 28.30 9.46 -14.99
N TYR A 76 27.63 8.48 -14.40
CA TYR A 76 26.26 8.64 -13.92
C TYR A 76 26.10 9.77 -12.91
N LEU A 77 27.01 9.88 -11.94
CA LEU A 77 27.03 10.94 -10.94
C LEU A 77 27.23 12.32 -11.56
N SER A 78 27.92 12.43 -12.70
CA SER A 78 28.16 13.71 -13.40
C SER A 78 26.87 14.36 -13.93
N TRP A 79 25.79 13.59 -14.06
CA TRP A 79 24.48 14.10 -14.49
C TRP A 79 23.81 14.94 -13.40
N TYR A 80 24.28 14.83 -12.15
CA TYR A 80 23.72 15.52 -10.99
C TYR A 80 24.64 16.65 -10.52
N LYS A 81 24.09 17.87 -10.47
CA LYS A 81 24.87 19.11 -10.28
C LYS A 81 24.97 19.58 -8.82
N GLY A 82 24.31 18.92 -7.87
CA GLY A 82 24.38 19.27 -6.45
C GLY A 82 23.53 20.48 -6.02
N SER A 83 22.63 20.98 -6.88
CA SER A 83 21.70 22.04 -6.47
C SER A 83 20.52 21.44 -5.69
N LYS A 84 20.08 22.06 -4.59
CA LYS A 84 18.86 21.67 -3.84
C LYS A 84 17.60 21.99 -4.66
N LYS A 85 17.35 21.25 -5.73
CA LYS A 85 16.20 21.44 -6.62
C LYS A 85 15.48 20.12 -6.81
N ASP A 86 14.17 20.10 -6.54
CA ASP A 86 13.29 18.98 -6.87
C ASP A 86 13.37 18.72 -8.38
N THR A 87 13.83 17.52 -8.74
CA THR A 87 13.97 17.11 -10.14
C THR A 87 12.60 16.82 -10.77
N GLY A 88 11.54 16.72 -9.97
CA GLY A 88 10.21 16.25 -10.38
C GLY A 88 10.14 14.73 -10.44
N ARG A 89 11.11 14.04 -9.82
CA ARG A 89 11.18 12.58 -9.76
C ARG A 89 10.41 12.09 -8.54
N ARG A 90 9.53 11.11 -8.71
CA ARG A 90 8.80 10.42 -7.65
C ARG A 90 9.09 8.92 -7.80
N ALA A 91 9.34 8.24 -6.69
CA ALA A 91 9.74 6.85 -6.71
C ALA A 91 8.88 5.98 -5.79
N LYS A 92 8.74 4.71 -6.16
CA LYS A 92 8.17 3.65 -5.31
C LYS A 92 8.99 2.38 -5.49
N ILE A 93 9.50 1.84 -4.38
CA ILE A 93 10.05 0.48 -4.36
C ILE A 93 8.86 -0.47 -4.56
N LEU A 94 8.92 -1.26 -5.63
CA LEU A 94 7.89 -2.24 -5.99
C LEU A 94 8.16 -3.60 -5.35
N ASN A 95 9.43 -4.01 -5.30
CA ASN A 95 9.83 -5.31 -4.78
C ASN A 95 11.29 -5.27 -4.33
N ILE A 96 11.59 -5.99 -3.23
CA ILE A 96 12.94 -6.39 -2.84
C ILE A 96 12.93 -7.91 -2.66
N SER A 97 13.93 -8.58 -3.24
CA SER A 97 14.18 -10.00 -3.07
C SER A 97 15.61 -10.20 -2.59
N VAL A 98 15.80 -10.95 -1.50
CA VAL A 98 17.09 -11.16 -0.84
C VAL A 98 17.47 -12.62 -0.92
N ASN A 99 18.71 -12.90 -1.30
CA ASN A 99 19.33 -14.22 -1.28
C ASN A 99 20.73 -14.10 -0.67
N ASP A 100 20.82 -14.36 0.63
CA ASP A 100 22.01 -14.19 1.46
C ASP A 100 22.66 -12.81 1.30
N HIS A 101 23.74 -12.72 0.52
CA HIS A 101 24.56 -11.52 0.36
C HIS A 101 24.27 -10.80 -0.96
N LEU A 102 23.25 -11.24 -1.70
CA LEU A 102 22.75 -10.61 -2.92
C LEU A 102 21.30 -10.22 -2.74
N ALA A 103 20.92 -9.10 -3.33
CA ALA A 103 19.52 -8.70 -3.40
C ALA A 103 19.20 -8.10 -4.76
N GLN A 104 17.94 -8.21 -5.16
CA GLN A 104 17.38 -7.54 -6.31
C GLN A 104 16.31 -6.58 -5.84
N ALA A 105 16.26 -5.40 -6.43
CA ALA A 105 15.18 -4.45 -6.18
C ALA A 105 14.60 -3.92 -7.48
N LYS A 106 13.29 -3.72 -7.48
CA LYS A 106 12.54 -3.10 -8.58
C LYS A 106 11.97 -1.79 -8.08
N ILE A 107 12.22 -0.69 -8.79
CA ILE A 107 11.75 0.63 -8.39
C ILE A 107 11.03 1.28 -9.57
N ARG A 108 9.78 1.69 -9.35
CA ARG A 108 9.08 2.58 -10.26
C ARG A 108 9.53 4.00 -10.04
N ILE A 109 9.83 4.70 -11.13
CA ILE A 109 10.23 6.09 -11.17
C ILE A 109 9.32 6.83 -12.12
N ASP A 110 8.66 7.86 -11.62
CA ASP A 110 7.88 8.80 -12.41
C ASP A 110 8.64 10.13 -12.49
N ILE A 111 8.85 10.65 -13.70
CA ILE A 111 9.48 11.97 -13.94
C ILE A 111 8.40 12.92 -14.47
N LEU A 112 7.86 13.73 -13.57
CA LEU A 112 6.68 14.55 -13.82
C LEU A 112 6.90 15.64 -14.87
N LYS A 113 8.12 16.18 -14.98
CA LYS A 113 8.41 17.27 -15.92
C LYS A 113 8.44 16.81 -17.38
N SER A 114 8.73 15.53 -17.62
CA SER A 114 8.85 14.95 -18.95
C SER A 114 7.77 13.91 -19.25
N ASN A 115 6.87 13.66 -18.29
CA ASN A 115 5.82 12.63 -18.39
C ASN A 115 6.38 11.24 -18.74
N VAL A 116 7.52 10.87 -18.14
CA VAL A 116 8.18 9.59 -18.39
C VAL A 116 8.12 8.72 -17.14
N GLN A 117 7.85 7.44 -17.33
CA GLN A 117 8.02 6.43 -16.30
C GLN A 117 9.17 5.49 -16.65
N TYR A 118 9.94 5.13 -15.63
CA TYR A 118 10.94 4.07 -15.70
C TYR A 118 10.66 3.00 -14.65
N ILE A 119 10.99 1.76 -14.99
CA ILE A 119 11.21 0.69 -14.03
C ILE A 119 12.71 0.46 -13.93
N ASP A 120 13.28 0.84 -12.79
CA ASP A 120 14.67 0.55 -12.47
C ASP A 120 14.77 -0.87 -11.90
N HIS A 121 15.72 -1.65 -12.43
CA HIS A 121 16.10 -2.95 -11.91
C HIS A 121 17.49 -2.84 -11.30
N LEU A 122 17.62 -3.15 -10.02
CA LEU A 122 18.85 -2.97 -9.24
C LEU A 122 19.35 -4.31 -8.73
N LEU A 123 20.64 -4.57 -8.90
CA LEU A 123 21.35 -5.66 -8.23
C LEU A 123 22.18 -5.06 -7.11
N LEU A 124 21.98 -5.56 -5.90
CA LEU A 124 22.69 -5.16 -4.70
C LEU A 124 23.51 -6.32 -4.16
N LYS A 125 24.62 -5.97 -3.50
CA LYS A 125 25.47 -6.93 -2.80
C LYS A 125 25.82 -6.39 -1.41
N LYS A 126 25.83 -7.28 -0.42
CA LYS A 126 26.32 -6.99 0.91
C LYS A 126 27.84 -7.13 0.91
N ILE A 127 28.56 -6.03 1.09
CA ILE A 127 30.03 -5.96 1.05
C ILE A 127 30.48 -5.34 2.38
N ALA A 128 31.32 -6.06 3.13
CA ALA A 128 31.78 -5.63 4.45
C ALA A 128 30.63 -5.20 5.39
N GLY A 129 29.50 -5.92 5.33
CA GLY A 129 28.32 -5.65 6.18
C GLY A 129 27.36 -4.59 5.66
N THR A 130 27.68 -3.86 4.59
CA THR A 130 26.80 -2.81 4.02
C THR A 130 26.24 -3.22 2.67
N TRP A 131 24.96 -2.94 2.45
CA TRP A 131 24.34 -3.13 1.14
C TRP A 131 24.76 -2.01 0.19
N GLN A 132 25.11 -2.39 -1.03
CA GLN A 132 25.53 -1.46 -2.07
C GLN A 132 24.95 -1.90 -3.41
N ILE A 133 24.42 -0.96 -4.19
CA ILE A 133 24.00 -1.20 -5.58
C ILE A 133 25.26 -1.43 -6.41
N ILE A 134 25.37 -2.61 -7.02
CA ILE A 134 26.51 -3.01 -7.86
C ILE A 134 26.17 -2.97 -9.35
N SER A 135 24.89 -3.05 -9.72
CA SER A 135 24.43 -2.88 -11.08
C SER A 135 23.03 -2.31 -11.10
N LYS A 136 22.73 -1.53 -12.15
CA LYS A 136 21.41 -0.97 -12.41
C LYS A 136 21.09 -1.04 -13.88
N SER A 137 19.85 -1.42 -14.21
CA SER A 137 19.25 -1.15 -15.51
C SER A 137 17.96 -0.35 -15.35
N ALA A 138 17.41 0.11 -16.47
CA ALA A 138 16.14 0.83 -16.50
C ALA A 138 15.41 0.51 -17.79
N GLN A 139 14.11 0.31 -17.69
CA GLN A 139 13.22 0.21 -18.83
C GLN A 139 12.27 1.41 -18.82
N GLN A 140 12.22 2.17 -19.91
CA GLN A 140 11.21 3.20 -20.08
C GLN A 140 9.85 2.57 -20.41
N THR A 141 8.78 3.09 -19.82
CA THR A 141 7.41 2.67 -20.13
C THR A 141 6.71 3.73 -20.97
N THR A 142 6.04 3.31 -22.05
CA THR A 142 5.12 4.16 -22.82
C THR A 142 3.82 4.30 -22.04
N LEU A 143 3.48 5.52 -21.65
CA LEU A 143 2.27 5.82 -20.88
C LEU A 143 1.10 6.19 -21.80
N THR A 144 -0.11 5.80 -21.41
CA THR A 144 -1.34 6.34 -22.00
C THR A 144 -1.60 7.76 -21.53
N SER A 145 -2.48 8.50 -22.20
CA SER A 145 -2.86 9.87 -21.77
C SER A 145 -3.46 9.91 -20.37
N GLU A 146 -4.23 8.89 -19.98
CA GLU A 146 -4.77 8.74 -18.63
C GLU A 146 -3.65 8.56 -17.60
N GLN A 147 -2.69 7.67 -17.88
CA GLN A 147 -1.55 7.44 -16.99
C GLN A 147 -0.65 8.67 -16.85
N VAL A 148 -0.48 9.45 -17.90
CA VAL A 148 0.23 10.74 -17.85
C VAL A 148 -0.50 11.72 -16.93
N THR A 149 -1.83 11.79 -16.99
CA THR A 149 -2.65 12.68 -16.16
C THR A 149 -2.53 12.34 -14.68
N ASN A 150 -2.40 11.06 -14.36
CA ASN A 150 -2.27 10.56 -12.99
C ASN A 150 -0.83 10.36 -12.52
N LEU A 151 0.17 10.72 -13.33
CA LEU A 151 1.56 10.42 -13.05
C LEU A 151 2.01 11.02 -11.72
N GLY A 152 2.59 10.18 -10.85
CA GLY A 152 3.03 10.56 -9.50
C GLY A 152 1.93 10.82 -8.47
N ARG A 153 0.64 10.77 -8.84
CA ARG A 153 -0.45 10.81 -7.85
C ARG A 153 -0.45 9.51 -7.04
N ARG A 154 -0.77 9.62 -5.75
CA ARG A 154 -0.81 8.47 -4.82
C ARG A 154 -2.17 8.23 -4.21
N VAL A 155 -2.48 6.97 -3.98
CA VAL A 155 -3.61 6.51 -3.15
C VAL A 155 -3.06 5.67 -2.01
N LEU A 156 -3.58 5.93 -0.80
CA LEU A 156 -3.28 5.16 0.39
C LEU A 156 -4.39 4.15 0.66
N ILE A 157 -4.10 2.85 0.50
CA ILE A 157 -5.03 1.78 0.85
C ILE A 157 -4.80 1.36 2.31
N VAL A 158 -5.87 1.38 3.11
CA VAL A 158 -5.85 1.12 4.56
C VAL A 158 -6.47 -0.23 4.86
N ALA A 159 -5.77 -1.04 5.67
CA ALA A 159 -6.26 -2.32 6.18
C ALA A 159 -5.98 -2.48 7.69
N SER A 160 -6.63 -3.46 8.32
CA SER A 160 -6.32 -3.85 9.71
C SER A 160 -5.22 -4.92 9.75
N SER A 161 -4.36 -4.87 10.76
CA SER A 161 -3.38 -5.94 11.05
C SER A 161 -3.98 -7.05 11.93
N LYS A 162 -5.19 -6.87 12.47
CA LYS A 162 -5.84 -7.84 13.36
C LYS A 162 -6.02 -9.21 12.68
N ALA A 163 -5.50 -10.26 13.30
CA ALA A 163 -5.53 -11.63 12.79
C ALA A 163 -6.75 -12.45 13.28
N PHE A 164 -7.41 -12.01 14.36
CA PHE A 164 -8.50 -12.74 14.99
C PHE A 164 -9.65 -11.83 15.38
N HIS A 165 -10.87 -12.38 15.42
CA HIS A 165 -12.05 -11.66 15.86
C HIS A 165 -12.01 -11.37 17.36
N GLY A 166 -11.83 -10.10 17.76
CA GLY A 166 -11.73 -9.69 19.17
C GLY A 166 -10.60 -10.43 19.90
N ASP A 167 -10.94 -11.06 21.02
CA ASP A 167 -10.03 -11.91 21.82
C ASP A 167 -10.22 -13.41 21.54
N SER A 168 -10.96 -13.76 20.49
CA SER A 168 -11.19 -15.15 20.10
C SER A 168 -10.01 -15.75 19.31
N GLN A 169 -10.13 -17.04 18.97
CA GLN A 169 -9.24 -17.76 18.06
C GLN A 169 -9.81 -17.89 16.65
N LEU A 170 -10.90 -17.18 16.33
CA LEU A 170 -11.52 -17.20 15.01
C LEU A 170 -10.72 -16.31 14.05
N PRO A 171 -10.18 -16.84 12.94
CA PRO A 171 -9.40 -16.04 11.99
C PRO A 171 -10.22 -14.89 11.42
N ALA A 172 -9.62 -13.70 11.39
CA ALA A 172 -10.10 -12.53 10.69
C ALA A 172 -9.09 -12.16 9.60
N GLY A 173 -9.53 -11.47 8.55
CA GLY A 173 -8.61 -11.03 7.53
C GLY A 173 -9.20 -10.04 6.55
N THR A 174 -8.29 -9.40 5.83
CA THR A 174 -8.57 -8.40 4.81
C THR A 174 -9.04 -9.10 3.55
N SER A 175 -10.07 -8.57 2.91
CA SER A 175 -10.61 -9.17 1.70
C SER A 175 -9.63 -9.06 0.53
N PHE A 176 -9.14 -10.20 0.03
CA PHE A 176 -8.18 -10.22 -1.08
C PHE A 176 -8.76 -9.61 -2.37
N GLN A 177 -10.04 -9.89 -2.66
CA GLN A 177 -10.72 -9.34 -3.85
C GLN A 177 -10.85 -7.82 -3.76
N GLU A 178 -11.16 -7.26 -2.58
CA GLU A 178 -11.32 -5.81 -2.40
C GLU A 178 -9.98 -5.07 -2.56
N LEU A 179 -8.90 -5.60 -1.97
CA LEU A 179 -7.54 -5.11 -2.17
C LEU A 179 -7.14 -5.15 -3.65
N LEU A 180 -7.39 -6.30 -4.29
CA LEU A 180 -7.00 -6.56 -5.68
C LEU A 180 -7.73 -5.62 -6.63
N SER A 181 -9.05 -5.45 -6.48
CA SER A 181 -9.83 -4.55 -7.33
C SER A 181 -9.38 -3.11 -7.21
N ALA A 182 -9.12 -2.60 -6.00
CA ALA A 182 -8.64 -1.24 -5.82
C ALA A 182 -7.23 -1.06 -6.40
N TYR A 183 -6.31 -1.99 -6.11
CA TYR A 183 -4.93 -1.96 -6.60
C TYR A 183 -4.87 -1.98 -8.13
N ASP A 184 -5.61 -2.88 -8.76
CA ASP A 184 -5.63 -3.05 -10.22
C ASP A 184 -6.12 -1.77 -10.92
N VAL A 185 -7.25 -1.22 -10.46
CA VAL A 185 -7.83 0.02 -11.02
C VAL A 185 -6.85 1.19 -10.91
N PHE A 186 -6.30 1.44 -9.72
CA PHE A 186 -5.41 2.58 -9.51
C PHE A 186 -4.08 2.45 -10.25
N THR A 187 -3.49 1.25 -10.28
CA THR A 187 -2.21 1.05 -10.96
C THR A 187 -2.34 1.07 -12.48
N GLN A 188 -3.42 0.52 -13.05
CA GLN A 188 -3.69 0.62 -14.49
C GLN A 188 -3.89 2.07 -14.94
N ALA A 189 -4.57 2.88 -14.11
CA ALA A 189 -4.74 4.32 -14.33
C ALA A 189 -3.46 5.15 -14.10
N GLY A 190 -2.35 4.51 -13.70
CA GLY A 190 -1.04 5.15 -13.56
C GLY A 190 -0.76 5.78 -12.20
N LEU A 191 -1.58 5.54 -11.18
CA LEU A 191 -1.31 6.02 -9.82
C LEU A 191 -0.27 5.14 -9.13
N ILE A 192 0.39 5.70 -8.12
CA ILE A 192 1.19 4.95 -7.15
C ILE A 192 0.27 4.51 -6.00
N VAL A 193 0.30 3.23 -5.66
CA VAL A 193 -0.49 2.68 -4.56
C VAL A 193 0.44 2.33 -3.40
N ASP A 194 0.15 2.90 -2.23
CA ASP A 194 0.78 2.51 -0.97
C ASP A 194 -0.24 1.80 -0.09
N PHE A 195 0.22 0.81 0.67
CA PHE A 195 -0.59 0.10 1.66
C PHE A 195 -0.13 0.48 3.06
N VAL A 196 -1.08 0.80 3.93
CA VAL A 196 -0.86 0.99 5.36
C VAL A 196 -1.73 0.02 6.13
N SER A 197 -1.18 -0.56 7.18
CA SER A 197 -1.96 -1.31 8.16
C SER A 197 -1.73 -0.79 9.57
N THR A 198 -2.60 -1.16 10.50
CA THR A 198 -2.60 -0.62 11.87
C THR A 198 -1.28 -0.87 12.60
N GLN A 199 -0.57 -1.96 12.27
CA GLN A 199 0.75 -2.32 12.82
C GLN A 199 1.86 -2.38 11.76
N GLY A 200 1.57 -2.13 10.49
CA GLY A 200 2.49 -2.38 9.38
C GLY A 200 2.75 -3.86 9.14
N GLY A 201 3.70 -4.17 8.25
CA GLY A 201 4.10 -5.55 7.95
C GLY A 201 3.08 -6.31 7.11
N ALA A 202 3.01 -7.62 7.30
CA ALA A 202 2.20 -8.50 6.45
C ALA A 202 0.71 -8.51 6.84
N LEU A 203 -0.16 -8.43 5.82
CA LEU A 203 -1.60 -8.55 6.02
C LEU A 203 -2.05 -9.99 6.19
N ASN A 204 -3.00 -10.20 7.09
CA ASN A 204 -3.81 -11.42 7.12
C ASN A 204 -4.85 -11.35 6.00
N LEU A 205 -4.73 -12.20 4.98
CA LEU A 205 -5.61 -12.21 3.81
C LEU A 205 -6.73 -13.23 3.96
N SER A 206 -7.92 -12.90 3.44
CA SER A 206 -9.09 -13.76 3.44
C SER A 206 -9.72 -13.87 2.04
N TYR A 207 -10.53 -14.90 1.86
CA TYR A 207 -11.33 -15.15 0.64
C TYR A 207 -10.51 -15.37 -0.64
N ILE A 208 -9.30 -15.93 -0.52
CA ILE A 208 -8.49 -16.29 -1.69
C ILE A 208 -9.10 -17.50 -2.39
N ASN A 209 -9.42 -17.36 -3.69
CA ASN A 209 -9.90 -18.44 -4.53
C ASN A 209 -8.96 -18.65 -5.74
N THR A 210 -8.10 -19.66 -5.71
CA THR A 210 -7.14 -19.94 -6.80
C THR A 210 -7.76 -20.51 -8.07
N SER A 211 -9.05 -20.87 -8.03
CA SER A 211 -9.81 -21.24 -9.23
C SER A 211 -10.29 -20.01 -10.01
N ASN A 212 -10.31 -18.83 -9.36
CA ASN A 212 -10.52 -17.56 -10.05
C ASN A 212 -9.20 -17.11 -10.71
N GLY A 213 -9.25 -16.80 -12.01
CA GLY A 213 -8.07 -16.45 -12.80
C GLY A 213 -7.38 -15.15 -12.36
N GLU A 214 -8.14 -14.15 -11.94
CA GLU A 214 -7.59 -12.88 -11.43
C GLU A 214 -6.92 -13.07 -10.08
N HIS A 215 -7.58 -13.79 -9.17
CA HIS A 215 -6.99 -14.14 -7.88
C HIS A 215 -5.67 -14.87 -8.07
N LYS A 216 -5.64 -15.87 -8.96
CA LYS A 216 -4.43 -16.63 -9.28
C LYS A 216 -3.34 -15.73 -9.87
N LYS A 217 -3.67 -14.87 -10.83
CA LYS A 217 -2.73 -13.92 -11.45
C LYS A 217 -2.03 -13.08 -10.37
N TYR A 218 -2.81 -12.47 -9.48
CA TYR A 218 -2.29 -11.56 -8.46
C TYR A 218 -1.61 -12.27 -7.28
N LEU A 219 -2.10 -13.44 -6.89
CA LEU A 219 -1.47 -14.25 -5.85
C LEU A 219 -0.03 -14.65 -6.24
N TYR A 220 0.24 -14.82 -7.53
CA TYR A 220 1.57 -15.11 -8.06
C TYR A 220 2.28 -13.88 -8.64
N GLN A 221 1.79 -12.67 -8.39
CA GLN A 221 2.40 -11.43 -8.86
C GLN A 221 3.34 -10.88 -7.76
N PRO A 222 4.68 -10.88 -7.98
CA PRO A 222 5.63 -10.61 -6.90
C PRO A 222 5.56 -9.20 -6.31
N ASP A 223 5.28 -8.19 -7.13
CA ASP A 223 5.22 -6.78 -6.68
C ASP A 223 4.03 -6.57 -5.72
N TYR A 224 2.87 -7.14 -6.04
CA TYR A 224 1.65 -7.04 -5.26
C TYR A 224 1.78 -7.81 -3.95
N MET A 225 2.22 -9.06 -3.99
CA MET A 225 2.43 -9.84 -2.77
C MET A 225 3.53 -9.25 -1.88
N TYR A 226 4.56 -8.64 -2.46
CA TYR A 226 5.53 -7.86 -1.70
C TYR A 226 4.87 -6.68 -0.99
N ALA A 227 4.04 -5.90 -1.70
CA ALA A 227 3.35 -4.75 -1.14
C ALA A 227 2.39 -5.13 0.01
N LEU A 228 1.68 -6.26 -0.11
CA LEU A 228 0.79 -6.78 0.94
C LEU A 228 1.54 -7.39 2.13
N SER A 229 2.79 -7.81 1.94
CA SER A 229 3.65 -8.37 2.99
C SER A 229 4.45 -7.29 3.74
N ASN A 230 4.54 -6.09 3.18
CA ASN A 230 5.37 -4.98 3.68
C ASN A 230 4.57 -3.68 3.74
N THR A 231 3.37 -3.74 4.34
CA THR A 231 2.56 -2.53 4.53
C THR A 231 3.24 -1.56 5.48
N MET A 232 3.06 -0.27 5.23
CA MET A 232 3.59 0.80 6.08
C MET A 232 2.83 0.84 7.40
N ARG A 233 3.49 1.34 8.45
CA ARG A 233 2.84 1.77 9.69
C ARG A 233 2.25 3.16 9.50
N PRO A 234 1.20 3.53 10.25
CA PRO A 234 0.61 4.87 10.15
C PRO A 234 1.62 5.98 10.42
N ALA A 235 2.60 5.76 11.30
CA ALA A 235 3.64 6.74 11.62
C ALA A 235 4.64 7.02 10.48
N GLU A 236 4.68 6.17 9.45
CA GLU A 236 5.58 6.30 8.30
C GLU A 236 4.93 7.06 7.14
N ILE A 237 3.63 7.38 7.26
CA ILE A 237 2.86 8.04 6.22
C ILE A 237 3.05 9.55 6.30
N ASP A 238 3.50 10.13 5.18
CA ASP A 238 3.39 11.56 4.92
C ASP A 238 2.06 11.83 4.18
N PRO A 239 1.03 12.33 4.86
CA PRO A 239 -0.30 12.46 4.28
C PRO A 239 -0.33 13.48 3.14
N SER A 240 0.64 14.41 3.03
CA SER A 240 0.70 15.43 1.99
C SER A 240 0.89 14.84 0.57
N GLN A 241 1.32 13.57 0.48
CA GLN A 241 1.60 12.93 -0.80
C GLN A 241 0.38 12.27 -1.44
N TYR A 242 -0.74 12.16 -0.73
CA TYR A 242 -1.88 11.35 -1.15
C TYR A 242 -3.05 12.19 -1.63
N ALA A 243 -3.59 11.78 -2.79
CA ALA A 243 -4.78 12.37 -3.37
C ALA A 243 -6.06 11.65 -2.88
N ALA A 244 -5.94 10.42 -2.39
CA ALA A 244 -7.05 9.69 -1.80
C ALA A 244 -6.59 8.71 -0.71
N ILE A 245 -7.51 8.40 0.19
CA ILE A 245 -7.39 7.32 1.16
C ILE A 245 -8.56 6.34 0.96
N TYR A 246 -8.27 5.04 0.91
CA TYR A 246 -9.21 3.99 0.57
C TYR A 246 -9.20 2.89 1.64
N TYR A 247 -10.29 2.72 2.37
CA TYR A 247 -10.45 1.69 3.39
C TYR A 247 -11.03 0.42 2.79
N VAL A 248 -10.25 -0.66 2.76
CA VAL A 248 -10.73 -1.98 2.33
C VAL A 248 -11.41 -2.70 3.50
N GLY A 249 -12.33 -3.59 3.16
CA GLY A 249 -13.02 -4.46 4.11
C GLY A 249 -12.38 -5.83 4.24
N GLY A 250 -13.23 -6.82 4.49
CA GLY A 250 -12.85 -8.02 5.22
C GLY A 250 -13.18 -7.89 6.70
N SER A 251 -13.32 -9.02 7.37
CA SER A 251 -13.90 -9.04 8.71
C SER A 251 -13.00 -8.40 9.78
N ASN A 252 -11.70 -8.27 9.50
CA ASN A 252 -10.75 -7.61 10.38
C ASN A 252 -10.83 -6.07 10.35
N ALA A 253 -11.45 -5.47 9.31
CA ALA A 253 -11.59 -4.02 9.19
C ALA A 253 -12.40 -3.39 10.34
N MET A 254 -13.19 -4.21 11.04
CA MET A 254 -13.94 -3.83 12.24
C MET A 254 -13.05 -3.56 13.47
N TYR A 255 -11.76 -3.88 13.43
CA TYR A 255 -10.84 -3.76 14.57
C TYR A 255 -9.64 -2.89 14.23
N GLU A 256 -9.12 -2.17 15.21
CA GLU A 256 -7.86 -1.40 15.16
C GLU A 256 -7.87 -0.17 14.24
N VAL A 257 -8.78 -0.08 13.27
CA VAL A 257 -8.79 1.01 12.28
C VAL A 257 -9.56 2.22 12.79
N ALA A 258 -10.80 2.02 13.28
CA ALA A 258 -11.71 3.11 13.65
C ALA A 258 -11.21 3.93 14.84
N GLU A 259 -10.47 3.32 15.76
CA GLU A 259 -9.91 3.91 16.96
C GLU A 259 -8.49 4.50 16.74
N ASN A 260 -7.86 4.22 15.60
CA ASN A 260 -6.48 4.64 15.35
C ASN A 260 -6.40 6.14 15.05
N LEU A 261 -6.02 6.91 16.07
CA LEU A 261 -5.91 8.37 15.98
C LEU A 261 -4.92 8.84 14.91
N THR A 262 -3.88 8.07 14.60
CA THR A 262 -2.91 8.41 13.55
C THR A 262 -3.54 8.27 12.17
N LEU A 263 -4.25 7.17 11.90
CA LEU A 263 -5.00 6.98 10.65
C LEU A 263 -6.10 8.03 10.50
N GLN A 264 -6.82 8.38 11.58
CA GLN A 264 -7.80 9.47 11.54
C GLN A 264 -7.16 10.80 11.12
N ARG A 265 -5.99 11.16 11.70
CA ARG A 265 -5.26 12.39 11.34
C ARG A 265 -4.81 12.38 9.89
N ILE A 266 -4.30 11.25 9.40
CA ILE A 266 -3.91 11.08 7.99
C ILE A 266 -5.10 11.29 7.07
N ALA A 267 -6.23 10.62 7.35
CA ALA A 267 -7.44 10.72 6.55
C ALA A 267 -7.98 12.16 6.49
N MET A 268 -8.02 12.84 7.64
CA MET A 268 -8.50 14.22 7.70
C MET A 268 -7.52 15.21 7.06
N HIS A 269 -6.21 14.96 7.11
CA HIS A 269 -5.25 15.75 6.36
C HIS A 269 -5.50 15.61 4.85
N ILE A 270 -5.65 14.38 4.35
CA ILE A 270 -5.96 14.12 2.94
C ILE A 270 -7.27 14.80 2.55
N TYR A 271 -8.32 14.66 3.35
CA TYR A 271 -9.64 15.23 3.04
C TYR A 271 -9.67 16.77 3.13
N GLU A 272 -9.13 17.38 4.18
CA GLU A 272 -9.28 18.82 4.42
C GLU A 272 -8.12 19.65 3.85
N GLN A 273 -6.88 19.16 3.88
CA GLN A 273 -5.71 19.92 3.40
C GLN A 273 -5.44 19.65 1.92
N ASN A 274 -5.43 18.38 1.52
CA ASN A 274 -5.11 18.03 0.12
C ASN A 274 -6.32 18.12 -0.80
N GLN A 275 -7.51 18.37 -0.24
CA GLN A 275 -8.78 18.29 -0.96
C GLN A 275 -9.00 16.92 -1.63
N GLY A 276 -8.45 15.86 -1.04
CA GLY A 276 -8.50 14.49 -1.54
C GLY A 276 -9.80 13.74 -1.23
N VAL A 277 -9.87 12.49 -1.71
CA VAL A 277 -11.05 11.62 -1.58
C VAL A 277 -10.90 10.68 -0.39
N VAL A 278 -11.98 10.48 0.37
CA VAL A 278 -12.09 9.42 1.38
C VAL A 278 -13.02 8.34 0.83
N ALA A 279 -12.51 7.13 0.68
CA ALA A 279 -13.27 6.01 0.14
C ALA A 279 -13.28 4.81 1.10
N ALA A 280 -14.36 4.05 1.10
CA ALA A 280 -14.46 2.81 1.87
C ALA A 280 -15.35 1.78 1.18
N VAL A 281 -15.10 0.49 1.41
CA VAL A 281 -15.95 -0.59 0.87
C VAL A 281 -16.21 -1.66 1.92
N CYS A 282 -17.41 -2.26 1.90
CA CYS A 282 -17.77 -3.38 2.78
C CYS A 282 -17.62 -3.00 4.26
N HIS A 283 -16.88 -3.80 5.04
CA HIS A 283 -16.53 -3.49 6.43
C HIS A 283 -15.48 -2.39 6.58
N GLY A 284 -14.79 -1.99 5.51
CA GLY A 284 -13.84 -0.87 5.51
C GLY A 284 -14.50 0.46 5.91
N THR A 285 -15.82 0.56 5.77
CA THR A 285 -16.63 1.69 6.25
C THR A 285 -16.45 1.94 7.76
N ALA A 286 -16.11 0.91 8.54
CA ALA A 286 -15.72 1.07 9.95
C ALA A 286 -14.59 2.09 10.13
N GLY A 287 -13.64 2.18 9.19
CA GLY A 287 -12.51 3.09 9.29
C GLY A 287 -12.86 4.57 9.17
N ILE A 288 -14.05 4.91 8.66
CA ILE A 288 -14.45 6.32 8.46
C ILE A 288 -15.42 6.84 9.52
N VAL A 289 -16.00 5.99 10.38
CA VAL A 289 -17.08 6.39 11.29
C VAL A 289 -16.64 7.42 12.33
N ASN A 290 -15.38 7.36 12.79
CA ASN A 290 -14.86 8.27 13.81
C ASN A 290 -14.11 9.49 13.23
N LEU A 291 -14.08 9.66 11.91
CA LEU A 291 -13.43 10.81 11.28
C LEU A 291 -14.17 12.10 11.64
N ARG A 292 -13.42 13.13 12.06
CA ARG A 292 -13.96 14.42 12.48
C ARG A 292 -13.31 15.57 11.73
N LEU A 293 -14.14 16.50 11.28
CA LEU A 293 -13.71 17.76 10.68
C LEU A 293 -13.07 18.66 11.75
N LYS A 294 -12.34 19.70 11.31
CA LYS A 294 -11.77 20.73 12.20
C LYS A 294 -12.79 21.39 13.12
N ASN A 295 -14.06 21.47 12.70
CA ASN A 295 -15.15 22.03 13.51
C ASN A 295 -15.65 21.07 14.62
N GLY A 296 -15.10 19.85 14.70
CA GLY A 296 -15.44 18.83 15.69
C GLY A 296 -16.60 17.90 15.29
N GLU A 297 -17.32 18.20 14.21
CA GLU A 297 -18.38 17.35 13.69
C GLU A 297 -17.83 16.09 13.00
N TYR A 298 -18.60 15.01 13.05
CA TYR A 298 -18.27 13.81 12.30
C TYR A 298 -18.34 14.08 10.80
N LEU A 299 -17.34 13.58 10.06
CA LEU A 299 -17.26 13.73 8.60
C LEU A 299 -18.51 13.17 7.90
N ILE A 300 -19.08 12.10 8.45
CA ILE A 300 -20.27 11.42 7.91
C ILE A 300 -21.60 12.08 8.31
N LYS A 301 -21.59 13.10 9.17
CA LYS A 301 -22.82 13.75 9.64
C LYS A 301 -23.55 14.44 8.48
N GLY A 302 -24.81 14.10 8.29
CA GLY A 302 -25.65 14.59 7.20
C GLY A 302 -25.27 14.05 5.81
N LYS A 303 -24.44 13.01 5.74
CA LYS A 303 -23.96 12.41 4.48
C LYS A 303 -24.65 11.10 4.18
N GLN A 304 -24.81 10.80 2.89
CA GLN A 304 -25.25 9.49 2.43
C GLN A 304 -24.08 8.51 2.44
N ILE A 305 -24.23 7.42 3.18
CA ILE A 305 -23.18 6.41 3.41
C ILE A 305 -23.76 5.02 3.13
N THR A 306 -22.94 4.13 2.59
CA THR A 306 -23.21 2.69 2.56
C THR A 306 -22.02 1.92 3.11
N GLY A 307 -22.17 0.61 3.24
CA GLY A 307 -21.21 -0.34 3.78
C GLY A 307 -21.86 -1.70 3.89
N TYR A 308 -21.21 -2.67 4.54
CA TYR A 308 -21.89 -3.95 4.77
C TYR A 308 -23.06 -3.75 5.75
N PRO A 309 -24.32 -3.95 5.32
CA PRO A 309 -25.48 -3.55 6.12
C PRO A 309 -25.74 -4.56 7.24
N THR A 310 -26.26 -4.08 8.37
CA THR A 310 -26.63 -4.95 9.51
C THR A 310 -27.61 -6.04 9.09
N ALA A 311 -28.56 -5.74 8.19
CA ALA A 311 -29.51 -6.71 7.67
C ALA A 311 -28.85 -7.88 6.93
N PHE A 312 -27.60 -7.71 6.45
CA PHE A 312 -26.86 -8.75 5.75
C PHE A 312 -25.92 -9.54 6.64
N GLU A 313 -25.67 -9.08 7.86
CA GLU A 313 -24.93 -9.82 8.87
C GLU A 313 -25.71 -11.04 9.36
N ASN A 314 -24.97 -12.06 9.81
CA ASN A 314 -25.57 -13.23 10.44
C ASN A 314 -25.28 -13.22 11.95
N PRO A 315 -26.25 -12.85 12.80
CA PRO A 315 -26.05 -12.72 14.24
C PRO A 315 -25.77 -14.06 14.96
N ASP A 316 -26.09 -15.19 14.33
CA ASP A 316 -25.82 -16.51 14.89
C ASP A 316 -24.36 -16.93 14.73
N ARG A 317 -23.61 -16.28 13.81
CA ARG A 317 -22.20 -16.60 13.56
C ARG A 317 -21.34 -16.07 14.70
N ALA A 318 -20.43 -16.91 15.19
CA ALA A 318 -19.56 -16.56 16.31
C ALA A 318 -18.73 -15.29 16.07
N TYR A 319 -18.28 -15.05 14.83
CA TYR A 319 -17.49 -13.87 14.48
C TYR A 319 -18.23 -12.54 14.72
N PHE A 320 -19.55 -12.52 14.53
CA PHE A 320 -20.37 -11.31 14.66
C PHE A 320 -20.45 -10.85 16.11
N LYS A 321 -20.48 -11.79 17.06
CA LYS A 321 -20.53 -11.53 18.51
C LYS A 321 -19.28 -10.81 19.03
N HIS A 322 -18.20 -10.78 18.26
CA HIS A 322 -16.95 -10.12 18.61
C HIS A 322 -16.81 -8.73 17.98
N PHE A 323 -17.68 -8.33 17.05
CA PHE A 323 -17.58 -7.00 16.45
C PHE A 323 -17.78 -5.91 17.52
N PRO A 324 -16.91 -4.88 17.54
CA PRO A 324 -16.99 -3.83 18.56
C PRO A 324 -18.21 -2.92 18.37
N PHE A 325 -18.75 -2.87 17.15
CA PHE A 325 -19.98 -2.17 16.80
C PHE A 325 -20.53 -2.73 15.49
N GLN A 326 -21.72 -2.29 15.09
CA GLN A 326 -22.29 -2.56 13.77
C GLN A 326 -22.25 -1.29 12.92
N ILE A 327 -21.87 -1.40 11.66
CA ILE A 327 -21.58 -0.25 10.78
C ILE A 327 -22.82 0.63 10.62
N GLN A 328 -23.94 0.05 10.22
CA GLN A 328 -25.17 0.81 9.95
C GLN A 328 -25.65 1.58 11.20
N PRO A 329 -25.91 0.93 12.36
CA PRO A 329 -26.28 1.63 13.58
C PRO A 329 -25.28 2.71 13.97
N LYS A 330 -23.98 2.46 13.79
CA LYS A 330 -22.96 3.45 14.14
C LYS A 330 -22.98 4.66 13.22
N VAL A 331 -23.17 4.47 11.91
CA VAL A 331 -23.32 5.58 10.96
C VAL A 331 -24.54 6.44 11.30
N GLU A 332 -25.67 5.81 11.59
CA GLU A 332 -26.93 6.47 11.96
C GLU A 332 -26.80 7.22 13.30
N GLU A 333 -26.19 6.60 14.32
CA GLU A 333 -25.89 7.22 15.63
C GLU A 333 -25.10 8.52 15.49
N LEU A 334 -24.16 8.56 14.54
CA LEU A 334 -23.28 9.71 14.28
C LEU A 334 -23.88 10.72 13.29
N GLY A 335 -25.15 10.54 12.92
CA GLY A 335 -25.93 11.46 12.09
C GLY A 335 -25.73 11.28 10.58
N GLY A 336 -25.12 10.19 10.13
CA GLY A 336 -25.10 9.80 8.72
C GLY A 336 -26.39 9.09 8.29
N SER A 337 -26.71 9.14 7.00
CA SER A 337 -27.83 8.41 6.41
C SER A 337 -27.30 7.13 5.78
N PHE A 338 -27.59 5.98 6.38
CA PHE A 338 -27.13 4.69 5.86
C PHE A 338 -28.14 4.11 4.86
N GLU A 339 -27.67 3.78 3.66
CA GLU A 339 -28.49 3.19 2.60
C GLU A 339 -27.81 1.94 2.03
N TYR A 340 -28.58 0.95 1.64
CA TYR A 340 -28.07 -0.29 1.03
C TYR A 340 -29.05 -0.81 -0.03
N GLY A 341 -28.51 -1.49 -1.04
CA GLY A 341 -29.26 -2.15 -2.10
C GLY A 341 -29.36 -3.65 -1.88
N GLU A 342 -29.56 -4.38 -2.98
CA GLU A 342 -29.70 -5.83 -2.95
C GLU A 342 -28.44 -6.55 -2.45
N ARG A 343 -28.64 -7.70 -1.80
CA ARG A 343 -27.53 -8.52 -1.29
C ARG A 343 -26.71 -9.05 -2.47
N ASN A 344 -25.38 -8.98 -2.33
CA ASN A 344 -24.41 -9.44 -3.33
C ASN A 344 -24.41 -8.68 -4.67
N GLU A 345 -25.08 -7.52 -4.74
CA GLU A 345 -25.01 -6.62 -5.88
C GLU A 345 -24.13 -5.41 -5.57
N SER A 346 -23.57 -4.79 -6.61
CA SER A 346 -22.81 -3.55 -6.47
C SER A 346 -23.75 -2.41 -6.09
N PHE A 347 -23.45 -1.72 -4.99
CA PHE A 347 -24.18 -0.55 -4.53
C PHE A 347 -23.20 0.46 -3.90
N ILE A 348 -23.20 1.69 -4.41
CA ILE A 348 -22.30 2.75 -3.94
C ILE A 348 -23.07 4.01 -3.56
N LYS A 349 -22.49 4.79 -2.65
CA LYS A 349 -22.88 6.17 -2.35
C LYS A 349 -21.71 7.10 -2.59
N VAL A 350 -22.01 8.22 -3.25
CA VAL A 350 -21.07 9.31 -3.49
C VAL A 350 -21.70 10.55 -2.91
N ASP A 351 -21.10 11.09 -1.86
CA ASP A 351 -21.49 12.37 -1.29
C ASP A 351 -20.26 13.25 -1.19
N SER A 352 -20.23 14.29 -2.02
CA SER A 352 -19.08 15.20 -2.12
C SER A 352 -17.80 14.41 -2.50
N ARG A 353 -16.79 14.36 -1.62
CA ARG A 353 -15.53 13.60 -1.80
C ARG A 353 -15.48 12.34 -0.91
N ILE A 354 -16.64 11.83 -0.50
CA ILE A 354 -16.80 10.58 0.24
C ILE A 354 -17.43 9.55 -0.68
N VAL A 355 -16.74 8.43 -0.90
CA VAL A 355 -17.21 7.33 -1.76
C VAL A 355 -17.31 6.06 -0.92
N THR A 356 -18.50 5.49 -0.78
CA THR A 356 -18.68 4.25 -0.01
C THR A 356 -19.33 3.16 -0.85
N GLY A 357 -18.95 1.91 -0.61
CA GLY A 357 -19.49 0.73 -1.31
C GLY A 357 -19.96 -0.34 -0.35
N GLN A 358 -21.05 -1.01 -0.70
CA GLN A 358 -21.74 -1.95 0.19
C GLN A 358 -20.94 -3.23 0.50
N ASN A 359 -20.26 -3.78 -0.49
CA ASN A 359 -19.68 -5.13 -0.45
C ASN A 359 -18.55 -5.26 -1.48
N TYR A 360 -17.92 -6.44 -1.56
CA TYR A 360 -16.81 -6.66 -2.49
C TYR A 360 -17.16 -6.45 -3.96
N GLN A 361 -18.42 -6.68 -4.37
CA GLN A 361 -18.90 -6.41 -5.73
C GLN A 361 -18.87 -4.91 -6.06
N SER A 362 -18.89 -4.05 -5.04
CA SER A 362 -18.83 -2.61 -5.18
C SER A 362 -17.39 -2.08 -5.34
N SER A 363 -16.35 -2.90 -5.12
CA SER A 363 -14.95 -2.44 -5.05
C SER A 363 -14.49 -1.75 -6.33
N LEU A 364 -14.82 -2.32 -7.50
CA LEU A 364 -14.50 -1.75 -8.80
C LEU A 364 -15.19 -0.39 -8.97
N ALA A 365 -16.48 -0.30 -8.67
CA ALA A 365 -17.25 0.93 -8.81
C ALA A 365 -16.73 2.04 -7.88
N VAL A 366 -16.38 1.71 -6.63
CA VAL A 366 -15.77 2.66 -5.68
C VAL A 366 -14.42 3.14 -6.22
N ALA A 367 -13.52 2.24 -6.63
CA ALA A 367 -12.20 2.62 -7.12
C ALA A 367 -12.26 3.48 -8.39
N SER A 368 -13.11 3.14 -9.35
CA SER A 368 -13.32 3.94 -10.58
C SER A 368 -13.93 5.31 -10.27
N THR A 369 -14.83 5.39 -9.28
CA THR A 369 -15.38 6.67 -8.83
C THR A 369 -14.32 7.55 -8.18
N VAL A 370 -13.43 6.96 -7.37
CA VAL A 370 -12.29 7.68 -6.80
C VAL A 370 -11.45 8.28 -7.93
N LEU A 371 -11.10 7.50 -8.96
CA LEU A 371 -10.36 8.02 -10.12
C LEU A 371 -11.05 9.19 -10.80
N THR A 372 -12.38 9.15 -10.95
CA THR A 372 -13.16 10.22 -11.57
C THR A 372 -13.12 11.52 -10.76
N LEU A 373 -12.91 11.43 -9.44
CA LEU A 373 -12.86 12.56 -8.51
C LEU A 373 -11.45 13.16 -8.34
N LEU A 374 -10.41 12.53 -8.91
CA LEU A 374 -9.00 12.98 -8.84
C LEU A 374 -8.62 13.82 -10.07
#